data_AF-A0A6I5PGK5-F1
#
_entry.id   AF-A0A6I5PGK5-F1
#
_cell.length_a   1.000
_cell.length_b   1.000
_cell.length_c   1.000
_cell.angle_alpha   90.00
_cell.angle_beta   90.00
_cell.angle_gamma   90.00
#
_symmetry.space_group_name_H-M   'P 1'
#
loop_
_entity.id
_entity.type
_entity.pdbx_description
1 polymer ?
#
loop_
_entity_poly.entity_id
_entity_poly.type
_entity_poly.pdbx_seq_one_letter_code
_entity_poly.pdbx_strand_id
1 'polypeptide(L)' 'MWYLEVLEQACSQEWQLTTEEVEQLIGVKPHCHKEETVYERGNWCFTKVGKLGGQTAWQVSKVS' A
#
# COMPACT_ATOMS: atom_id res chain seq x y z
N MET A 1 -15.09 10.26 0.60
CA MET A 1 -14.09 9.35 1.18
C MET A 1 -13.64 8.40 0.07
N TRP A 2 -12.85 8.89 -0.88
CA TRP A 2 -12.54 8.22 -2.15
C TRP A 2 -11.45 7.15 -2.04
N TYR A 3 -10.55 7.27 -1.07
CA TYR A 3 -9.43 6.33 -0.90
C TYR A 3 -9.85 4.95 -0.35
N LEU A 4 -10.97 4.86 0.40
CA LEU A 4 -11.44 3.59 0.95
C LEU A 4 -11.91 2.63 -0.14
N GLU A 5 -12.67 3.14 -1.12
CA GLU A 5 -13.13 2.33 -2.26
C GLU A 5 -11.96 1.81 -3.09
N VAL A 6 -10.93 2.65 -3.31
CA VAL A 6 -9.72 2.24 -4.03
C VAL A 6 -8.91 1.21 -3.24
N LEU A 7 -8.77 1.35 -1.92
CA LEU A 7 -8.09 0.35 -1.09
C LEU A 7 -8.85 -0.97 -1.06
N GLU A 8 -10.18 -0.96 -1.01
CA GLU A 8 -11.01 -2.17 -1.09
C GLU A 8 -10.88 -2.86 -2.45
N GLN A 9 -10.94 -2.10 -3.55
CA GLN A 9 -10.70 -2.64 -4.89
C GLN A 9 -9.29 -3.17 -5.05
N ALA A 10 -8.28 -2.44 -4.57
CA ALA A 10 -6.90 -2.85 -4.61
C ALA A 10 -6.66 -4.13 -3.80
N CYS A 11 -7.27 -4.24 -2.62
CA CYS A 11 -7.22 -5.46 -1.83
C CYS A 11 -7.95 -6.63 -2.51
N SER A 12 -9.12 -6.38 -3.12
CA SER A 12 -9.92 -7.42 -3.79
C SER A 12 -9.31 -7.90 -5.10
N GLN A 13 -8.55 -7.05 -5.80
CA GLN A 13 -7.91 -7.36 -7.08
C GLN A 13 -6.40 -7.59 -6.95
N GLU A 14 -5.87 -7.61 -5.73
CA GLU A 14 -4.44 -7.74 -5.44
C GLU A 14 -3.59 -6.72 -6.21
N TRP A 15 -4.09 -5.49 -6.34
CA TRP A 15 -3.40 -4.42 -7.05
C TRP A 15 -2.09 -4.04 -6.35
N GLN A 16 -1.09 -3.81 -7.18
CA GLN A 16 0.22 -3.33 -6.77
C GLN A 16 0.24 -1.82 -6.95
N LEU A 17 0.28 -1.09 -5.85
CA LEU A 17 0.35 0.35 -5.81
C LEU A 17 1.81 0.80 -5.67
N THR A 18 2.16 1.89 -6.32
CA THR A 18 3.45 2.56 -6.12
C THR A 18 3.46 3.33 -4.79
N THR A 19 4.66 3.68 -4.30
CA THR A 19 4.81 4.57 -3.14
C THR A 19 4.03 5.88 -3.29
N GLU A 20 4.00 6.47 -4.50
CA GLU A 20 3.23 7.69 -4.76
C GLU A 20 1.72 7.46 -4.68
N GLU A 21 1.20 6.37 -5.26
CA GLU A 21 -0.23 6.05 -5.18
C GLU A 21 -0.67 5.82 -3.74
N VAL A 22 0.11 5.05 -2.96
CA VAL A 22 -0.15 4.86 -1.54
C VAL A 22 -0.16 6.22 -0.84
N GLU A 23 0.83 7.08 -1.07
CA GLU A 23 0.90 8.42 -0.50
C GLU A 23 -0.32 9.28 -0.84
N GLN A 24 -0.83 9.21 -2.08
CA GLN A 24 -2.05 9.93 -2.48
C GLN A 24 -3.31 9.36 -1.82
N LEU A 25 -3.38 8.04 -1.64
CA LEU A 25 -4.53 7.37 -1.04
C LEU A 25 -4.62 7.60 0.46
N ILE A 26 -3.53 7.39 1.19
CA ILE A 26 -3.51 7.52 2.65
C ILE A 26 -3.07 8.91 3.13
N GLY A 27 -2.62 9.78 2.22
CA GLY A 27 -2.09 11.11 2.51
C GLY A 27 -0.71 11.09 3.21
N VAL A 28 -0.09 9.92 3.33
CA VAL A 28 1.14 9.69 4.09
C VAL A 28 2.05 8.81 3.25
N LYS A 29 3.31 9.21 3.12
CA LYS A 29 4.32 8.41 2.44
C LYS A 29 4.60 7.13 3.22
N PRO A 30 4.44 5.93 2.64
CA PRO A 30 4.80 4.70 3.32
C PRO A 30 6.32 4.63 3.49
N HIS A 31 6.77 4.55 4.73
CA HIS A 31 8.17 4.39 5.09
C HIS A 31 8.32 3.02 5.77
N CYS A 32 9.16 2.17 5.20
CA CYS A 32 9.63 0.96 5.87
C CYS A 32 11.13 1.09 6.16
N HIS A 33 11.55 0.63 7.33
CA HIS A 33 12.97 0.43 7.59
C HIS A 33 13.54 -0.66 6.69
N LYS A 34 14.87 -0.71 6.53
CA LYS A 34 15.55 -1.65 5.62
C LYS A 34 15.20 -3.13 5.85
N GLU A 35 14.79 -3.48 7.06
CA GLU A 35 14.42 -4.85 7.45
C GLU A 35 12.90 -5.07 7.46
N GLU A 36 12.11 -4.01 7.34
CA GLU A 36 10.66 -4.08 7.30
C GLU A 36 10.19 -4.11 5.84
N THR A 37 9.34 -5.08 5.53
CA THR A 37 8.68 -5.19 4.23
C THR A 37 7.19 -4.88 4.32
N VAL A 38 6.69 -4.58 5.51
CA VAL A 38 5.27 -4.38 5.77
C VAL A 38 5.09 -3.01 6.42
N TYR A 39 4.13 -2.24 5.90
CA TYR A 39 3.72 -0.96 6.45
C TYR A 39 2.24 -1.05 6.86
N GLU A 40 1.96 -0.99 8.15
CA GLU A 40 0.59 -1.09 8.67
C GLU A 40 0.01 0.29 8.99
N ARG A 41 -1.24 0.51 8.61
CA ARG A 41 -1.98 1.75 8.84
C ARG A 41 -3.43 1.46 9.19
N GLY A 42 -3.72 1.49 10.49
CA GLY A 42 -5.06 1.19 10.99
C GLY A 42 -5.47 -0.23 10.62
N ASN A 43 -6.54 -0.38 9.83
CA ASN A 43 -7.05 -1.68 9.37
C ASN A 43 -6.43 -2.15 8.04
N TRP A 44 -5.47 -1.42 7.50
CA TRP A 44 -4.82 -1.69 6.22
C TRP A 44 -3.36 -2.03 6.41
N CYS A 45 -2.86 -2.96 5.60
CA CYS A 45 -1.51 -3.46 5.60
C CYS A 45 -0.96 -3.37 4.17
N PHE A 46 0.18 -2.71 4.02
CA PHE A 46 0.83 -2.49 2.74
C PHE A 46 2.11 -3.31 2.73
N THR A 47 2.11 -4.42 2.00
CA THR A 47 3.26 -5.31 1.90
C THR A 47 4.06 -4.98 0.66
N LYS A 48 5.37 -4.81 0.83
CA LYS A 48 6.32 -4.61 -0.25
C LYS A 48 6.47 -5.91 -1.02
N VAL A 49 5.88 -5.96 -2.21
CA VAL A 49 5.89 -7.14 -3.10
C VAL A 49 6.92 -7.04 -4.21
N GLY A 50 7.54 -5.87 -4.37
CA GLY A 50 8.61 -5.69 -5.35
C GLY A 50 8.89 -4.24 -5.67
N LYS A 51 9.17 -3.99 -6.95
CA LYS A 51 9.32 -2.64 -7.51
C LYS A 51 8.44 -2.50 -8.73
N LEU A 52 7.73 -1.39 -8.82
CA LEU A 52 6.92 -1.03 -9.97
C LEU A 52 7.63 0.16 -10.63
N GLY A 53 8.36 -0.14 -11.70
CA GLY A 53 9.29 0.81 -12.33
C GLY A 53 10.42 1.26 -11.37
N GLY A 54 10.52 2.57 -11.15
CA GLY A 54 11.50 3.17 -10.23
C GLY A 54 11.08 3.19 -8.76
N GLN A 55 9.86 2.78 -8.45
CA GLN A 55 9.27 2.89 -7.12
C GLN A 55 9.04 1.52 -6.48
N THR A 56 8.77 1.52 -5.18
CA THR A 56 8.41 0.29 -4.46
C THR A 56 6.97 -0.08 -4.79
N ALA A 57 6.75 -1.37 -5.10
CA ALA A 57 5.42 -1.94 -5.28
C ALA A 57 4.87 -2.40 -3.93
N TRP A 58 3.68 -1.94 -3.59
CA TRP A 58 2.95 -2.22 -2.36
C TRP A 58 1.66 -2.94 -2.69
N GLN A 59 1.44 -4.08 -2.06
CA GLN A 59 0.18 -4.79 -2.13
C GLN A 59 -0.64 -4.47 -0.88
N VAL A 60 -1.90 -4.09 -1.07
CA VAL A 60 -2.82 -3.75 0.01
C VAL A 60 -3.49 -5.02 0.52
N SER A 61 -3.55 -5.18 1.83
CA SER A 61 -4.24 -6.25 2.53
C SER A 61 -4.98 -5.67 3.74
N LYS A 62 -6.09 -6.28 4.13
CA LYS A 62 -6.83 -5.87 5.32
C LYS A 62 -6.31 -6.65 6.52
N VAL A 63 -5.94 -5.95 7.60
CA VAL A 63 -5.62 -6.60 8.88
C VAL A 63 -6.96 -6.96 9.50
N SER A 64 -7.31 -8.25 9.47
CA SER A 64 -8.58 -8.77 10.00
C SER A 64 -8.64 -8.71 11.52
#